data_AF-A0A1I4P509-F1
#
_entry.id   AF-A0A1I4P509-F1
#
_cell.length_a   1.000
_cell.length_b   1.000
_cell.length_c   1.000
_cell.angle_alpha   90.00
_cell.angle_beta   90.00
_cell.angle_gamma   90.00
#
_symmetry.space_group_name_H-M   'P 1'
#
loop_
_entity.id
_entity.type
_entity.pdbx_description
1 polymer ?
#
loop_
_entity_poly.entity_id
_entity_poly.type
_entity_poly.pdbx_seq_one_letter_code
_entity_poly.pdbx_strand_id
1 'polypeptide(L)' 'MNQQQRDHQTAVTWIEGEIDNLIRDLGKANASAAATSAVTLAFLLRAISDDEHRHYRARIDQIYASYNASLKQGAVA' A
#
# COMPACT_ATOMS: atom_id res chain seq x y z
N MET A 1 21.24 15.51 -6.20
CA MET A 1 20.27 14.69 -5.46
C MET A 1 21.00 13.99 -4.32
N ASN A 2 20.52 14.16 -3.08
CA ASN A 2 21.09 13.46 -1.93
C ASN A 2 20.71 11.97 -1.93
N GLN A 3 21.57 11.12 -1.37
CA GLN A 3 21.32 9.67 -1.24
C GLN A 3 19.95 9.39 -0.63
N GLN A 4 19.62 10.08 0.46
CA GLN A 4 18.34 10.00 1.17
C GLN A 4 17.13 10.34 0.30
N GLN A 5 17.25 11.29 -0.63
CA GLN A 5 16.16 11.64 -1.55
C GLN A 5 15.93 10.54 -2.60
N ARG A 6 17.01 9.87 -3.05
CA ARG A 6 16.92 8.73 -3.96
C ARG A 6 16.34 7.51 -3.27
N ASP A 7 16.74 7.26 -2.02
CA ASP A 7 16.22 6.16 -1.21
C ASP A 7 14.72 6.36 -0.93
N HIS A 8 14.33 7.58 -0.59
CA HIS A 8 12.92 7.98 -0.46
C HIS A 8 12.15 7.77 -1.76
N GLN A 9 12.63 8.29 -2.88
CA GLN A 9 11.94 8.16 -4.17
C GLN A 9 11.83 6.70 -4.62
N THR A 10 12.87 5.88 -4.36
CA THR A 10 12.84 4.45 -4.62
C THR A 10 11.79 3.76 -3.77
N ALA A 11 11.74 4.06 -2.47
CA ALA A 11 10.77 3.49 -1.56
C ALA A 11 9.34 3.85 -1.96
N VAL A 12 9.06 5.12 -2.27
CA VAL A 12 7.75 5.59 -2.73
C VAL A 12 7.34 4.89 -4.03
N THR A 13 8.24 4.80 -5.01
CA THR A 13 7.97 4.10 -6.28
C THR A 13 7.62 2.64 -6.06
N TRP A 14 8.33 1.98 -5.13
CA TRP A 14 8.09 0.58 -4.81
C TRP A 14 6.76 0.37 -4.07
N ILE A 15 6.44 1.26 -3.11
CA ILE A 15 5.16 1.24 -2.40
C ILE A 15 3.98 1.45 -3.35
N GLU A 16 4.04 2.45 -4.25
CA GLU A 16 2.97 2.68 -5.23
C GLU A 16 2.80 1.46 -6.14
N GLY A 17 3.90 0.87 -6.62
CA GLY A 17 3.83 -0.33 -7.46
C GLY A 17 3.15 -1.52 -6.76
N GLU A 18 3.44 -1.72 -5.48
CA GLU A 18 2.81 -2.78 -4.69
C GLU A 18 1.34 -2.47 -4.37
N ILE A 19 0.97 -1.19 -4.22
CA ILE A 19 -0.42 -0.77 -4.08
C ILE A 19 -1.19 -0.99 -5.40
N ASP A 20 -0.59 -0.71 -6.55
CA ASP A 20 -1.17 -1.01 -7.86
C ASP A 20 -1.36 -2.53 -8.06
N ASN A 21 -0.36 -3.33 -7.66
CA ASN A 21 -0.46 -4.78 -7.65
C ASN A 21 -1.59 -5.25 -6.72
N LEU A 22 -1.69 -4.67 -5.52
CA LEU A 22 -2.77 -4.95 -4.58
C LEU A 22 -4.15 -4.67 -5.21
N ILE A 23 -4.31 -3.54 -5.90
CA ILE A 23 -5.56 -3.17 -6.58
C ILE A 23 -5.90 -4.18 -7.68
N ARG A 24 -4.91 -4.65 -8.45
CA ARG A 24 -5.11 -5.66 -9.50
C ARG A 24 -5.44 -7.05 -8.95
N ASP A 25 -4.79 -7.44 -7.86
CA ASP A 25 -4.94 -8.74 -7.20
C ASP A 25 -5.94 -8.70 -6.02
N LEU A 26 -6.81 -7.68 -5.99
CA LEU A 26 -7.85 -7.50 -4.99
C LEU A 26 -8.68 -8.79 -4.84
N GLY A 27 -8.59 -9.42 -3.68
CA GLY A 27 -9.25 -10.70 -3.37
C GLY A 27 -8.32 -11.89 -3.16
N LYS A 28 -7.03 -11.78 -3.50
CA LYS A 28 -6.03 -12.78 -3.11
C LYS A 28 -5.58 -12.57 -1.66
N ALA A 29 -5.48 -13.66 -0.90
CA ALA A 29 -5.18 -13.65 0.54
C ALA A 29 -3.84 -13.00 0.92
N ASN A 30 -2.95 -12.79 -0.05
CA ASN A 30 -1.57 -12.33 0.10
C ASN A 30 -1.27 -11.01 -0.62
N ALA A 31 -2.25 -10.40 -1.30
CA ALA A 31 -2.03 -9.14 -2.02
C ALA A 31 -1.69 -7.97 -1.06
N SER A 32 -2.34 -7.90 0.11
CA SER A 32 -2.03 -6.88 1.13
C SER A 32 -0.68 -7.07 1.78
N ALA A 33 -0.24 -8.32 1.91
CA ALA A 33 0.97 -8.65 2.65
C ALA A 33 2.20 -8.01 2.00
N ALA A 34 2.25 -7.99 0.66
CA ALA A 34 3.35 -7.42 -0.08
C ALA A 34 3.39 -5.88 0.07
N ALA A 35 2.26 -5.19 -0.17
CA ALA A 35 2.15 -3.73 0.03
C ALA A 35 2.42 -3.32 1.47
N THR A 36 1.88 -4.03 2.46
CA THR A 36 2.11 -3.75 3.89
C THR A 36 3.57 -3.96 4.28
N SER A 37 4.22 -5.00 3.73
CA SER A 37 5.64 -5.26 3.96
C SER A 37 6.51 -4.18 3.35
N ALA A 38 6.21 -3.75 2.11
CA ALA A 38 6.94 -2.66 1.44
C ALA A 38 6.86 -1.36 2.24
N VAL A 39 5.66 -0.98 2.68
CA VAL A 39 5.42 0.19 3.52
C VAL A 39 6.18 0.10 4.85
N THR A 40 6.15 -1.06 5.51
CA THR A 40 6.85 -1.27 6.78
C THR A 40 8.37 -1.21 6.61
N LEU A 41 8.91 -1.83 5.56
CA LEU A 41 10.34 -1.81 5.26
C LEU A 41 10.83 -0.39 4.97
N ALA A 42 10.08 0.38 4.18
CA ALA A 42 10.40 1.77 3.90
C ALA A 42 10.45 2.64 5.17
N PHE A 43 9.52 2.40 6.11
CA PHE A 43 9.50 3.09 7.40
C PHE A 43 10.70 2.71 8.29
N LEU A 44 11.01 1.42 8.39
CA LEU A 44 12.16 0.93 9.16
C LEU A 44 13.50 1.46 8.62
N LEU A 45 13.61 1.60 7.29
CA LEU A 45 14.78 2.17 6.63
C LEU A 45 14.84 3.71 6.72
N ARG A 46 13.86 4.37 7.38
CA ARG A 46 13.69 5.83 7.38
C ARG A 46 13.64 6.43 5.98
N ALA A 47 13.21 5.65 5.00
CA ALA A 47 12.98 6.14 3.65
C ALA A 47 11.70 6.96 3.57
N ILE A 48 10.73 6.71 4.45
CA ILE A 48 9.48 7.47 4.59
C ILE A 48 9.27 7.97 6.02
N SER A 49 8.50 9.03 6.18
CA SER A 49 8.13 9.63 7.46
C SER A 49 7.00 8.88 8.17
N ASP A 50 6.75 9.14 9.46
CA ASP A 50 5.60 8.57 10.19
C ASP A 50 4.25 8.96 9.56
N ASP A 51 4.15 10.20 9.08
CA ASP A 51 2.96 10.71 8.39
C ASP A 51 2.66 9.92 7.12
N GLU A 52 3.69 9.68 6.30
CA GLU A 52 3.59 8.88 5.08
C GLU A 52 3.27 7.42 5.40
N HIS A 53 3.87 6.86 6.44
CA HIS A 53 3.57 5.51 6.90
C HIS A 53 2.08 5.37 7.27
N ARG A 54 1.50 6.33 8.02
CA ARG A 54 0.06 6.34 8.32
C ARG A 54 -0.78 6.55 7.07
N HIS A 55 -0.36 7.44 6.17
CA HIS A 55 -1.05 7.70 4.91
C HIS A 55 -1.19 6.43 4.07
N TYR A 56 -0.09 5.70 3.86
CA TYR A 56 -0.10 4.44 3.13
C TYR A 56 -0.92 3.35 3.81
N ARG A 57 -0.83 3.25 5.15
CA ARG A 57 -1.64 2.31 5.93
C ARG A 57 -3.15 2.57 5.74
N ALA A 58 -3.56 3.83 5.83
CA ALA A 58 -4.95 4.24 5.65
C ALA A 58 -5.42 3.99 4.21
N ARG A 59 -4.57 4.22 3.21
CA ARG A 59 -4.88 3.95 1.80
C ARG A 59 -5.11 2.46 1.54
N ILE A 60 -4.27 1.58 2.10
CA ILE A 60 -4.46 0.12 2.00
C ILE A 60 -5.80 -0.29 2.65
N ASP A 61 -6.10 0.23 3.83
CA ASP A 61 -7.35 -0.05 4.53
C ASP A 61 -8.59 0.40 3.71
N GLN A 62 -8.53 1.61 3.15
CA GLN A 62 -9.58 2.16 2.29
C GLN A 62 -9.81 1.31 1.03
N ILE A 63 -8.75 0.77 0.42
CA ILE A 63 -8.84 -0.13 -0.74
C ILE A 63 -9.65 -1.38 -0.36
N TYR A 64 -9.37 -1.99 0.80
CA TYR A 64 -10.12 -3.14 1.29
C TYR A 64 -11.56 -2.81 1.68
N ALA A 65 -11.78 -1.67 2.35
CA ALA A 65 -13.12 -1.22 2.70
C ALA A 65 -13.99 -1.02 1.45
N SER A 66 -13.41 -0.41 0.40
CA SER A 66 -14.08 -0.19 -0.89
C SER A 66 -14.36 -1.52 -1.60
N TYR A 67 -13.40 -2.43 -1.64
CA TYR A 67 -13.60 -3.76 -2.24
C TYR A 67 -14.69 -4.57 -1.53
N ASN A 68 -14.67 -4.60 -0.19
CA ASN A 68 -15.70 -5.29 0.60
C ASN A 68 -17.08 -4.65 0.43
N ALA A 69 -17.16 -3.33 0.31
CA ALA A 69 -18.41 -2.62 0.00
C ALA A 69 -18.95 -3.01 -1.38
N SER A 70 -18.08 -3.07 -2.40
CA SER A 70 -18.45 -3.55 -3.74
C SER A 70 -18.92 -5.01 -3.75
N LEU A 71 -18.26 -5.89 -2.99
CA LEU A 71 -18.69 -7.29 -2.85
C LEU A 71 -20.07 -7.41 -2.18
N LYS A 72 -20.34 -6.61 -1.14
CA LYS A 72 -21.66 -6.58 -0.48
C LYS A 72 -22.77 -6.07 -1.39
N GLN A 73 -22.47 -5.16 -2.31
CA GLN A 73 -23.44 -4.69 -3.32
C GLN A 73 -23.67 -5.73 -4.43
N GLY A 74 -22.71 -6.60 -4.73
CA GLY A 74 -22.86 -7.70 -5.69
C GLY A 74 -23.55 -8.95 -5.14
N ALA A 75 -23.58 -9.14 -3.82
CA ALA A 75 -24.24 -10.27 -3.15
C ALA A 75 -25.76 -10.09 -2.97
N VAL A 76 -26.32 -8.97 -3.44
CA VAL A 76 -27.75 -8.67 -3.48
C VAL A 76 -28.23 -8.63 -4.95
N ALA A 77 -28.08 -9.73 -5.67
CA ALA A 77 -28.66 -9.91 -7.01
C ALA A 77 -29.32 -11.30 -7.11
#